data_AF-A0A3N5Q850-F1
#
_entry.id   AF-A0A3N5Q850-F1
#
_cell.length_a   1.000
_cell.length_b   1.000
_cell.length_c   1.000
_cell.angle_alpha   90.00
_cell.angle_beta   90.00
_cell.angle_gamma   90.00
#
_symmetry.space_group_name_H-M   'P 1'
#
loop_
_entity.id
_entity.type
_entity.pdbx_description
1 polymer ?
#
loop_
_entity_poly.entity_id
_entity_poly.type
_entity_poly.pdbx_seq_one_letter_code
_entity_poly.pdbx_strand_id
1 'polypeptide(L)'
;TMIELPRACVTADKIAESAEFFSFGTNDLTQTTFGLSRDDAGKFLPLYVQNEILPSDPFEALDQIGVGELVKLGTQKGRSTRPDLKVGICGEHGGEPSSVEFCHRVGMNYVSCSPFRVPIARLAAARAVLHEKTKPKSKSKTLKKKAIKRKR
;
A
#
# COMPACT_ATOMS: atom_id res chain seq x y z
N THR A 1 -14.55 -6.85 -1.01
CA THR A 1 -13.88 -8.12 -0.65
C THR A 1 -12.54 -7.86 -0.01
N MET A 2 -12.02 -8.82 0.74
CA MET A 2 -10.68 -8.76 1.30
C MET A 2 -9.63 -9.09 0.23
N ILE A 3 -8.54 -8.32 0.19
CA ILE A 3 -7.39 -8.56 -0.68
C ILE A 3 -6.20 -8.88 0.22
N GLU A 4 -5.99 -10.17 0.44
CA GLU A 4 -5.04 -10.68 1.43
C GLU A 4 -4.16 -11.83 0.91
N LEU A 5 -4.38 -12.24 -0.34
CA LEU A 5 -3.54 -13.21 -1.03
C LEU A 5 -2.79 -12.54 -2.19
N PRO A 6 -1.51 -12.87 -2.44
CA PRO A 6 -0.75 -12.33 -3.57
C PRO A 6 -1.45 -12.55 -4.90
N ARG A 7 -2.08 -13.72 -5.09
CA ARG A 7 -2.89 -14.01 -6.29
C ARG A 7 -4.05 -13.01 -6.46
N ALA A 8 -4.72 -12.63 -5.38
CA ALA A 8 -5.80 -11.66 -5.43
C ALA A 8 -5.30 -10.28 -5.90
N CYS A 9 -4.10 -9.87 -5.48
CA CYS A 9 -3.47 -8.64 -5.96
C CYS A 9 -3.14 -8.72 -7.46
N VAL A 10 -2.54 -9.85 -7.90
CA VAL A 10 -2.15 -10.07 -9.30
C VAL A 10 -3.36 -10.14 -10.25
N THR A 11 -4.50 -10.64 -9.79
CA THR A 11 -5.74 -10.75 -10.59
C THR A 11 -6.85 -9.81 -10.12
N ALA A 12 -6.49 -8.68 -9.50
CA ALA A 12 -7.45 -7.76 -8.89
C ALA A 12 -8.42 -7.11 -9.89
N ASP A 13 -8.02 -6.97 -11.15
CA ASP A 13 -8.87 -6.56 -12.27
C ASP A 13 -10.10 -7.46 -12.43
N LYS A 14 -9.91 -8.79 -12.37
CA LYS A 14 -11.01 -9.76 -12.47
C LYS A 14 -11.90 -9.75 -11.22
N ILE A 15 -11.28 -9.58 -10.05
CA ILE A 15 -12.02 -9.52 -8.78
C ILE A 15 -12.92 -8.27 -8.74
N ALA A 16 -12.46 -7.15 -9.28
CA ALA A 16 -13.20 -5.89 -9.31
C ALA A 16 -14.44 -5.90 -10.23
N GLU A 17 -14.59 -6.90 -11.11
CA GLU A 17 -15.82 -7.11 -11.89
C GLU A 17 -17.03 -7.28 -10.95
N SER A 18 -16.85 -8.06 -9.88
CA SER A 18 -17.91 -8.36 -8.91
C SER A 18 -17.78 -7.59 -7.59
N ALA A 19 -16.57 -7.21 -7.19
CA ALA A 19 -16.34 -6.53 -5.92
C ALA A 19 -16.54 -5.01 -6.03
N GLU A 20 -17.33 -4.45 -5.12
CA GLU A 20 -17.61 -3.01 -5.06
C GLU A 20 -16.61 -2.21 -4.20
N PHE A 21 -15.83 -2.91 -3.39
CA PHE A 21 -14.75 -2.34 -2.60
C PHE A 21 -13.65 -3.38 -2.34
N PHE A 22 -12.43 -2.93 -2.09
CA PHE A 22 -11.32 -3.73 -1.57
C PHE A 22 -10.94 -3.29 -0.16
N SER A 23 -10.70 -4.26 0.71
CA SER A 23 -10.05 -4.06 2.00
C SER A 23 -8.79 -4.91 2.03
N PHE A 24 -7.62 -4.30 2.09
CA PHE A 24 -6.37 -5.04 2.17
C PHE A 24 -6.21 -5.65 3.56
N GLY A 25 -6.22 -6.98 3.62
CA GLY A 25 -5.89 -7.77 4.81
C GLY A 25 -4.39 -7.95 4.88
N THR A 26 -3.67 -6.88 5.26
CA THR A 26 -2.21 -6.86 5.14
C THR A 26 -1.48 -7.83 6.07
N ASN A 27 -2.11 -8.31 7.15
CA ASN A 27 -1.49 -9.33 7.99
C ASN A 27 -1.26 -10.61 7.19
N ASP A 28 -2.32 -11.16 6.60
CA ASP A 28 -2.23 -12.39 5.80
C ASP A 28 -1.51 -12.17 4.47
N LEU A 29 -1.61 -10.97 3.90
CA LEU A 29 -0.81 -10.61 2.73
C LEU A 29 0.68 -10.62 3.06
N THR A 30 1.10 -10.08 4.21
CA THR A 30 2.49 -10.15 4.67
C THR A 30 2.90 -11.61 4.89
N GLN A 31 2.08 -12.41 5.57
CA GLN A 31 2.39 -13.83 5.82
C GLN A 31 2.71 -14.58 4.51
N THR A 32 1.83 -14.43 3.52
CA THR A 32 1.94 -15.16 2.25
C THR A 32 2.96 -14.55 1.28
N THR A 33 3.29 -13.26 1.42
CA THR A 33 4.34 -12.61 0.62
C THR A 33 5.74 -12.95 1.12
N PHE A 34 5.95 -12.91 2.44
CA PHE A 34 7.23 -13.27 3.04
C PHE A 34 7.40 -14.79 3.21
N GLY A 35 6.31 -15.57 3.19
CA GLY A 35 6.33 -16.99 3.53
C GLY A 35 6.55 -17.23 5.02
N LEU A 36 5.95 -16.39 5.88
CA LEU A 36 6.10 -16.43 7.34
C LEU A 36 4.75 -16.69 8.01
N SER A 37 4.71 -17.68 8.90
CA SER A 37 3.64 -17.85 9.87
C SER A 37 3.83 -16.82 10.99
N ARG A 38 2.87 -15.93 11.20
CA ARG A 38 2.92 -14.90 12.26
C ARG A 38 3.09 -15.52 13.65
N ASP A 39 2.42 -16.65 13.89
CA ASP A 39 2.46 -17.36 15.17
C ASP A 39 3.83 -17.99 15.46
N ASP A 40 4.62 -18.28 14.42
CA ASP A 40 5.97 -18.83 14.55
C ASP A 40 7.07 -17.78 14.42
N ALA A 41 6.79 -16.68 13.71
CA ALA A 41 7.78 -15.68 13.33
C ALA A 41 8.37 -14.94 14.53
N GLY A 42 7.64 -14.83 15.65
CA GLY A 42 8.14 -14.23 16.89
C GLY A 42 9.41 -14.89 17.46
N LYS A 43 9.71 -16.14 17.04
CA LYS A 43 10.92 -16.88 17.47
C LYS A 43 12.21 -16.36 16.81
N PHE A 44 12.12 -15.71 15.66
CA PHE A 44 13.30 -15.28 14.88
C PHE A 44 13.23 -13.86 14.31
N LEU A 45 12.05 -13.27 14.13
CA LEU A 45 11.91 -11.89 13.61
C LEU A 45 12.69 -10.86 14.44
N PRO A 46 12.69 -10.91 15.79
CA PRO A 46 13.51 -9.99 16.58
C PRO A 46 15.00 -10.08 16.23
N LEU A 47 15.52 -11.29 15.95
CA LEU A 47 16.91 -11.49 15.53
C LEU A 47 17.15 -10.92 14.13
N TYR A 48 16.18 -11.01 13.22
CA TYR A 48 16.32 -10.43 11.87
C TYR A 48 16.41 -8.91 11.93
N VAL A 49 15.62 -8.27 12.79
CA VAL A 49 15.67 -6.82 13.00
C VAL A 49 16.96 -6.40 13.71
N GLN A 50 17.38 -7.12 14.75
CA GLN A 50 18.63 -6.84 15.48
C GLN A 50 19.88 -6.98 14.61
N ASN A 51 19.88 -7.92 13.67
CA ASN A 51 20.97 -8.12 12.73
C ASN A 51 20.81 -7.32 11.43
N GLU A 52 19.88 -6.36 11.39
CA GLU A 52 19.62 -5.48 10.23
C GLU A 52 19.30 -6.22 8.92
N ILE A 53 18.85 -7.48 9.00
CA ILE A 53 18.35 -8.26 7.86
C ILE A 53 17.02 -7.66 7.38
N LEU A 54 16.19 -7.24 8.32
CA LEU A 54 14.97 -6.47 8.07
C LEU A 54 15.04 -5.14 8.82
N PRO A 55 14.56 -4.03 8.23
CA PRO A 55 14.59 -2.73 8.89
C PRO A 55 13.60 -2.63 10.06
N SER A 56 12.54 -3.44 10.05
CA SER A 56 11.49 -3.49 11.06
C SER A 56 10.73 -4.82 10.99
N ASP A 57 9.92 -5.12 12.01
CA ASP A 57 8.97 -6.22 11.93
C ASP A 57 7.91 -5.93 10.84
N PRO A 58 7.78 -6.77 9.81
CA PRO A 58 6.86 -6.55 8.68
C PRO A 58 5.38 -6.73 9.05
N PHE A 59 5.06 -7.20 10.26
CA PHE A 59 3.69 -7.26 10.80
C PHE A 59 3.32 -6.04 11.65
N GLU A 60 4.31 -5.20 12.01
CA GLU A 60 4.07 -3.93 12.70
C GLU A 60 4.02 -2.76 11.72
N ALA A 61 5.04 -2.67 10.85
CA ALA A 61 5.16 -1.67 9.81
C ALA A 61 5.14 -2.33 8.43
N LEU A 62 4.29 -1.82 7.54
CA LEU A 62 4.10 -2.39 6.22
C LEU A 62 5.40 -2.38 5.42
N ASP A 63 5.84 -3.55 4.97
CA ASP A 63 6.91 -3.66 3.98
C ASP A 63 6.48 -3.00 2.67
N GLN A 64 7.06 -1.84 2.37
CA GLN A 64 6.65 -1.04 1.21
C GLN A 64 7.25 -1.51 -0.12
N ILE A 65 8.31 -2.32 -0.09
CA ILE A 65 9.06 -2.75 -1.29
C ILE A 65 8.64 -4.14 -1.79
N GLY A 66 8.05 -4.98 -0.94
CA GLY A 66 7.43 -6.25 -1.32
C GLY A 66 5.90 -6.18 -1.22
N VAL A 67 5.37 -6.24 0.01
CA VAL A 67 3.91 -6.23 0.25
C VAL A 67 3.25 -4.97 -0.33
N GLY A 68 3.91 -3.82 -0.18
CA GLY A 68 3.46 -2.55 -0.74
C GLY A 68 3.35 -2.56 -2.27
N GLU A 69 4.21 -3.28 -2.99
CA GLU A 69 4.09 -3.39 -4.45
C GLU A 69 2.88 -4.24 -4.84
N LEU A 70 2.54 -5.28 -4.07
CA LEU A 70 1.28 -6.02 -4.26
C LEU A 70 0.06 -5.14 -3.97
N VAL A 71 0.11 -4.33 -2.92
CA VAL A 71 -0.96 -3.36 -2.60
C VAL A 71 -1.16 -2.35 -3.72
N LYS A 72 -0.07 -1.79 -4.27
CA LYS A 72 -0.10 -0.89 -5.44
C LYS A 72 -0.70 -1.58 -6.65
N LEU A 73 -0.22 -2.77 -6.99
CA LEU A 73 -0.70 -3.55 -8.12
C LEU A 73 -2.20 -3.86 -7.99
N GLY A 74 -2.62 -4.36 -6.83
CA GLY A 74 -4.03 -4.68 -6.56
C GLY A 74 -4.93 -3.47 -6.68
N THR A 75 -4.51 -2.31 -6.13
CA THR A 75 -5.24 -1.05 -6.22
C THR A 75 -5.37 -0.57 -7.67
N GLN A 76 -4.26 -0.61 -8.43
CA GLN A 76 -4.23 -0.17 -9.83
C GLN A 76 -5.08 -1.06 -10.73
N LYS A 77 -4.94 -2.39 -10.63
CA LYS A 77 -5.73 -3.34 -11.44
C LYS A 77 -7.20 -3.31 -11.06
N GLY A 78 -7.53 -3.22 -9.77
CA GLY A 78 -8.92 -3.07 -9.34
C GLY A 78 -9.57 -1.83 -9.94
N ARG A 79 -8.86 -0.69 -9.88
CA ARG A 79 -9.36 0.57 -10.44
C ARG A 79 -9.33 0.65 -11.97
N SER A 80 -8.53 -0.18 -12.66
CA SER A 80 -8.61 -0.28 -14.12
C SER A 80 -9.92 -0.93 -14.59
N THR A 81 -10.51 -1.81 -13.78
CA THR A 81 -11.82 -2.41 -14.06
C THR A 81 -12.96 -1.55 -13.50
N ARG A 82 -12.81 -1.03 -12.28
CA ARG A 82 -13.82 -0.20 -11.59
C ARG A 82 -13.19 1.12 -11.12
N PRO A 83 -13.27 2.21 -11.91
CA PRO A 83 -12.58 3.47 -11.62
C PRO A 83 -12.91 4.11 -10.26
N ASP A 84 -14.13 3.91 -9.76
CA ASP A 84 -14.65 4.43 -8.51
C ASP A 84 -14.51 3.46 -7.32
N LEU A 85 -13.81 2.33 -7.52
CA LEU A 85 -13.60 1.29 -6.52
C LEU A 85 -13.05 1.89 -5.21
N LYS A 86 -13.80 1.66 -4.13
CA LYS A 86 -13.37 2.03 -2.79
C LYS A 86 -12.31 1.05 -2.32
N VAL A 87 -11.16 1.57 -1.91
CA VAL A 87 -10.02 0.77 -1.47
C VAL A 87 -9.60 1.24 -0.09
N GLY A 88 -9.44 0.33 0.85
CA GLY A 88 -8.85 0.63 2.14
C GLY A 88 -7.99 -0.52 2.65
N ILE A 89 -7.52 -0.37 3.87
CA ILE A 89 -6.68 -1.34 4.59
C ILE A 89 -7.28 -1.60 5.97
N CYS A 90 -7.14 -2.83 6.46
CA CYS A 90 -7.50 -3.20 7.82
C CYS A 90 -6.35 -3.91 8.53
N GLY A 91 -6.36 -3.84 9.85
CA GLY A 91 -5.37 -4.47 10.71
C GLY A 91 -4.37 -3.47 11.29
N GLU A 92 -3.23 -4.00 11.70
CA GLU A 92 -2.26 -3.35 12.57
C GLU A 92 -1.58 -2.20 11.83
N HIS A 93 -1.25 -2.41 10.56
CA HIS A 93 -0.70 -1.40 9.65
C HIS A 93 -1.64 -0.20 9.44
N GLY A 94 -2.96 -0.41 9.57
CA GLY A 94 -3.94 0.69 9.45
C GLY A 94 -3.84 1.74 10.55
N GLY A 95 -3.08 1.45 11.62
CA GLY A 95 -2.80 2.36 12.73
C GLY A 95 -1.33 2.70 12.91
N GLU A 96 -0.44 2.21 12.03
CA GLU A 96 1.00 2.51 12.08
C GLU A 96 1.29 3.72 11.16
N PRO A 97 1.91 4.81 11.67
CA PRO A 97 2.03 6.06 10.93
C PRO A 97 2.65 5.96 9.53
N SER A 98 3.75 5.23 9.37
CA SER A 98 4.46 5.13 8.08
C SER A 98 3.64 4.35 7.04
N SER A 99 2.89 3.35 7.49
CA SER A 99 1.96 2.54 6.71
C SER A 99 0.73 3.35 6.30
N VAL A 100 0.19 4.19 7.20
CA VAL A 100 -0.90 5.13 6.88
C VAL A 100 -0.46 6.15 5.83
N GLU A 101 0.75 6.69 5.96
CA GLU A 101 1.33 7.58 4.95
C GLU A 101 1.52 6.88 3.60
N PHE A 102 1.92 5.59 3.60
CA PHE A 102 1.98 4.78 2.39
C PHE A 102 0.59 4.60 1.75
N CYS A 103 -0.43 4.28 2.56
CA CYS A 103 -1.81 4.13 2.08
C CYS A 103 -2.32 5.42 1.41
N HIS A 104 -1.99 6.58 1.99
CA HIS A 104 -2.26 7.89 1.37
C HIS A 104 -1.56 8.01 0.01
N ARG A 105 -0.27 7.69 -0.09
CA ARG A 105 0.48 7.77 -1.36
C ARG A 105 -0.05 6.84 -2.46
N VAL A 106 -0.56 5.66 -2.10
CA VAL A 106 -1.17 4.70 -3.04
C VAL A 106 -2.61 5.10 -3.40
N GLY A 107 -3.16 6.12 -2.74
CA GLY A 107 -4.47 6.68 -3.03
C GLY A 107 -5.61 5.84 -2.46
N MET A 108 -5.43 5.20 -1.31
CA MET A 108 -6.52 4.54 -0.59
C MET A 108 -7.55 5.55 -0.10
N ASN A 109 -8.79 5.10 0.05
CA ASN A 109 -9.92 5.88 0.53
C ASN A 109 -10.00 5.92 2.06
N TYR A 110 -9.56 4.87 2.75
CA TYR A 110 -9.61 4.79 4.21
C TYR A 110 -8.54 3.86 4.78
N VAL A 111 -8.27 4.03 6.07
CA VAL A 111 -7.55 3.07 6.92
C VAL A 111 -8.47 2.66 8.06
N SER A 112 -8.40 1.40 8.48
CA SER A 112 -9.16 0.85 9.60
C SER A 112 -8.21 0.21 10.60
N CYS A 113 -8.33 0.61 11.86
CA CYS A 113 -7.46 0.17 12.96
C CYS A 113 -8.24 0.00 14.26
N SER A 114 -7.59 -0.56 15.29
CA SER A 114 -8.20 -0.73 16.60
C SER A 114 -8.61 0.63 17.22
N PRO A 115 -9.65 0.68 18.07
CA PRO A 115 -10.22 1.94 18.57
C PRO A 115 -9.19 2.90 19.17
N PHE A 116 -8.24 2.39 19.94
CA PHE A 116 -7.19 3.19 20.59
C PHE A 116 -6.14 3.75 19.62
N ARG A 117 -6.00 3.16 18.43
CA ARG A 117 -5.10 3.64 17.36
C ARG A 117 -5.76 4.67 16.44
N VAL A 118 -7.08 4.86 16.52
CA VAL A 118 -7.80 5.84 15.69
C VAL A 118 -7.21 7.26 15.76
N PRO A 119 -6.86 7.82 16.94
CA PRO A 119 -6.24 9.14 17.00
C PRO A 119 -4.88 9.21 16.29
N ILE A 120 -4.07 8.15 16.38
CA ILE A 120 -2.75 8.03 15.73
C ILE A 120 -2.93 8.00 14.20
N ALA A 121 -3.85 7.16 13.71
CA ALA A 121 -4.15 7.06 12.29
C ALA A 121 -4.65 8.40 11.71
N ARG A 122 -5.51 9.13 12.43
CA ARG A 122 -5.98 10.46 12.02
C ARG A 122 -4.84 11.47 11.93
N LEU A 123 -3.95 11.50 12.93
CA LEU A 123 -2.80 12.40 12.92
C LEU A 123 -1.82 12.07 11.79
N ALA A 124 -1.52 10.78 11.58
CA ALA A 124 -0.66 10.32 10.50
C ALA A 124 -1.24 10.66 9.12
N ALA A 125 -2.53 10.42 8.90
CA ALA A 125 -3.20 10.78 7.64
C ALA A 125 -3.16 12.30 7.38
N ALA A 126 -3.38 13.13 8.41
CA ALA A 126 -3.26 14.58 8.28
C ALA A 126 -1.83 15.01 7.92
N ARG A 127 -0.81 14.42 8.57
CA ARG A 127 0.61 14.66 8.26
C ARG A 127 0.94 14.26 6.82
N ALA A 128 0.46 13.11 6.35
CA ALA A 128 0.67 12.63 4.98
C ALA A 128 0.24 13.68 3.94
N VAL A 129 -0.95 14.27 4.13
CA VAL A 129 -1.49 15.34 3.26
C VAL A 129 -0.63 16.59 3.32
N LEU A 130 -0.15 16.99 4.51
CA LEU A 130 0.72 18.16 4.65
C LEU A 130 2.07 17.95 3.97
N HIS A 131 2.69 16.79 4.14
CA HIS A 131 3.97 16.44 3.51
C HIS A 131 3.89 16.38 1.98
N GLU A 132 2.74 15.98 1.43
CA GLU A 132 2.52 16.03 -0.01
C GLU A 132 2.44 17.48 -0.52
N LYS A 133 1.72 18.36 0.20
CA LYS A 133 1.57 19.78 -0.17
C LYS A 133 2.87 20.58 -0.11
N THR A 134 3.79 20.23 0.79
CA THR A 134 5.08 20.93 0.95
C THR A 134 6.14 20.46 -0.05
N LYS A 135 5.96 19.33 -0.73
CA LYS A 135 6.87 18.91 -1.80
C LYS A 135 6.70 19.85 -3.02
N PRO A 136 7.76 20.50 -3.52
CA PRO A 136 7.67 21.30 -4.72
C PRO A 136 7.22 20.40 -5.88
N LYS A 137 6.11 20.75 -6.54
CA LYS A 137 5.62 20.02 -7.72
C LYS A 137 6.75 19.94 -8.73
N SER A 138 7.31 18.74 -8.94
CA SER A 138 8.30 18.54 -9.99
C SER A 138 7.62 18.89 -11.32
N LYS A 139 8.17 19.88 -12.03
CA LYS A 139 7.67 20.27 -13.34
C LYS A 139 7.86 19.08 -14.28
N SER A 140 6.77 18.35 -14.55
CA SER A 140 6.73 17.35 -15.62
C SER A 140 7.19 18.03 -16.91
N LYS A 141 8.39 17.67 -17.39
CA LYS A 141 8.91 18.12 -18.68
C LYS A 141 8.06 17.47 -19.76
N THR A 142 7.03 18.18 -20.24
CA THR A 142 6.40 17.89 -21.52
C THR A 142 7.45 18.04 -22.61
N LEU A 143 8.10 16.94 -22.99
CA LEU A 143 8.93 16.86 -24.19
C LEU A 143 8.01 17.05 -25.40
N LYS A 144 7.84 18.31 -25.82
CA LYS A 144 7.27 18.65 -27.12
C LYS A 144 8.15 17.99 -28.19
N LYS A 145 7.66 16.89 -28.79
CA LYS A 145 8.19 16.37 -30.06
C LYS A 145 8.03 17.48 -31.11
N LYS A 146 9.08 18.28 -31.33
CA LYS A 146 9.15 19.19 -32.48
C LYS A 146 9.30 18.34 -33.74
N ALA A 147 8.36 18.54 -34.65
CA ALA A 147 8.29 17.91 -35.96
C ALA A 147 9.60 18.08 -36.74
N ILE A 148 10.18 16.96 -37.19
CA ILE A 148 11.15 16.96 -38.28
C ILE A 148 10.33 16.90 -39.58
N LYS A 149 9.92 18.06 -40.07
CA LYS A 149 9.68 18.25 -41.50
C LYS A 149 11.05 18.56 -42.12
N ARG A 150 11.75 17.55 -42.63
CA ARG A 150 12.84 17.77 -43.59
C ARG A 150 12.27 17.58 -45.00
N LYS A 151 12.05 18.72 -45.66
CA LYS A 151 12.01 18.85 -47.11
C LYS A 151 13.33 18.31 -47.67
N ARG A 152 13.27 17.32 -48.56
CA ARG A 152 13.85 17.30 -49.90
C ARG A 152 13.50 15.98 -50.56
#